data_AF-A0A350NNY3-F1
#
_entry.id   AF-A0A350NNY3-F1
#
_cell.length_a   1.000
_cell.length_b   1.000
_cell.length_c   1.000
_cell.angle_alpha   90.00
_cell.angle_beta   90.00
_cell.angle_gamma   90.00
#
_symmetry.space_group_name_H-M   'P 1'
#
loop_
_entity.id
_entity.type
_entity.pdbx_description
1 polymer ?
#
loop_
_entity_poly.entity_id
_entity_poly.type
_entity_poly.pdbx_seq_one_letter_code
_entity_poly.pdbx_strand_id
1 'polypeptide(L)'
;MEKKMKKLIIAGAFVWMVLLAFGFIRYAQWRSKEAFQKGIHLAESGELDEAHVLFSQAKKWQPRDWEIRDQLGMILMRKGLYEEARAEFAYVLQIKPDYAEAHKYIGFCYVHEQNWEQAIGAFQKACEVNPSDLMSHELVAVTAEKVGKTGLALDHWDNILALDPDNEKALERSALLRDPDHDSHAHELHE
;
A
#
# COMPACT_ATOMS: atom_id res chain seq x y z
N MET A 1 -43.03 39.93 -18.95
CA MET A 1 -41.78 40.02 -19.74
C MET A 1 -40.55 39.90 -18.84
N GLU A 2 -40.47 40.69 -17.77
CA GLU A 2 -39.34 40.72 -16.81
C GLU A 2 -38.99 39.34 -16.18
N LYS A 3 -39.99 38.55 -15.77
CA LYS A 3 -39.77 37.21 -15.17
C LYS A 3 -39.14 36.20 -16.15
N LYS A 4 -39.44 36.29 -17.45
CA LYS A 4 -38.82 35.43 -18.49
C LYS A 4 -37.38 35.84 -18.76
N MET A 5 -37.12 37.15 -18.81
CA MET A 5 -35.78 37.71 -19.01
C MET A 5 -34.83 37.37 -17.85
N LYS A 6 -35.29 37.52 -16.59
CA LYS A 6 -34.51 37.09 -15.40
C LYS A 6 -34.17 35.60 -15.46
N LYS A 7 -35.11 34.74 -15.87
CA LYS A 7 -34.86 33.30 -16.04
C LYS A 7 -33.81 32.99 -17.10
N LEU A 8 -33.81 33.70 -18.23
CA LEU A 8 -32.82 33.51 -19.30
C LEU A 8 -31.41 33.93 -18.87
N ILE A 9 -31.29 35.04 -18.12
CA ILE A 9 -30.01 35.51 -17.57
C ILE A 9 -29.46 34.47 -16.57
N ILE A 10 -30.31 33.97 -15.67
CA ILE A 10 -29.92 32.94 -14.69
C ILE A 10 -29.49 31.65 -15.41
N ALA A 11 -30.24 31.22 -16.44
CA ALA A 11 -29.89 30.04 -17.23
C ALA A 11 -28.56 30.21 -17.98
N GLY A 12 -28.32 31.39 -18.58
CA GLY A 12 -27.05 31.70 -19.24
C GLY A 12 -25.87 31.71 -18.27
N ALA A 13 -26.03 32.34 -17.10
CA ALA A 13 -25.01 32.35 -16.05
C ALA A 13 -24.70 30.94 -15.53
N PHE A 14 -25.72 30.09 -15.41
CA PHE A 14 -25.54 28.69 -15.02
C PHE A 14 -24.74 27.89 -16.07
N VAL A 15 -25.04 28.06 -17.36
CA VAL A 15 -24.28 27.40 -18.44
C VAL A 15 -22.81 27.84 -18.42
N TRP A 16 -22.53 29.13 -18.28
CA TRP A 16 -21.15 29.63 -18.16
C TRP A 16 -20.44 29.10 -16.92
N MET A 17 -21.12 29.01 -15.78
CA MET A 17 -20.57 28.43 -14.56
C MET A 17 -20.18 26.96 -14.75
N VAL A 18 -21.02 26.17 -15.41
CA VAL A 18 -20.74 24.76 -15.72
C VAL A 18 -19.54 24.64 -16.67
N LEU A 19 -19.44 25.48 -17.70
CA LEU A 19 -18.30 25.47 -18.62
C LEU A 19 -16.99 25.84 -17.93
N LEU A 20 -17.00 26.85 -17.04
CA LEU A 20 -15.84 27.23 -16.25
C LEU A 20 -15.43 26.12 -15.28
N ALA A 21 -16.41 25.49 -14.60
CA ALA A 21 -16.16 24.37 -13.71
C ALA A 21 -15.56 23.18 -14.47
N PHE A 22 -16.11 22.83 -15.64
CA PHE A 22 -15.58 21.76 -16.48
C PHE A 22 -14.17 22.07 -16.99
N GLY A 23 -13.92 23.29 -17.46
CA GLY A 23 -12.60 23.76 -17.86
C GLY A 23 -11.57 23.66 -16.73
N PHE A 24 -11.96 24.07 -15.51
CA PHE A 24 -11.11 23.94 -14.33
C PHE A 24 -10.84 22.49 -13.96
N ILE A 25 -11.84 21.60 -14.00
CA ILE A 25 -11.66 20.15 -13.73
C ILE A 25 -10.65 19.57 -14.71
N ARG A 26 -10.79 19.83 -16.01
CA ARG A 26 -9.84 19.33 -17.02
C ARG A 26 -8.44 19.90 -16.80
N TYR A 27 -8.33 21.18 -16.43
CA TYR A 27 -7.06 21.81 -16.11
C TYR A 27 -6.39 21.17 -14.89
N ALA A 28 -7.15 20.94 -13.81
CA ALA A 28 -6.67 20.28 -12.61
C ALA A 28 -6.21 18.84 -12.89
N GLN A 29 -6.99 18.07 -13.67
CA GLN A 29 -6.61 16.73 -14.12
C GLN A 29 -5.31 16.74 -14.93
N TRP A 30 -5.18 17.67 -15.88
CA TRP A 30 -3.97 17.79 -16.70
C TRP A 30 -2.73 18.13 -15.85
N ARG A 31 -2.82 19.12 -14.95
CA ARG A 31 -1.74 19.48 -14.04
C ARG A 31 -1.35 18.36 -13.09
N SER A 32 -2.35 17.67 -12.54
CA SER A 32 -2.16 16.50 -11.68
C SER A 32 -1.40 15.40 -12.41
N LYS A 33 -1.83 15.07 -13.63
CA LYS A 33 -1.22 14.01 -14.45
C LYS A 33 0.22 14.36 -14.83
N GLU A 34 0.49 15.62 -15.19
CA GLU A 34 1.84 16.08 -15.50
C GLU A 34 2.79 15.91 -14.29
N ALA A 35 2.35 16.37 -13.11
CA ALA A 35 3.12 16.24 -11.88
C ALA A 35 3.33 14.77 -11.50
N PHE A 36 2.31 13.93 -11.65
CA PHE A 36 2.39 12.50 -11.38
C PHE A 36 3.44 11.79 -12.25
N GLN A 37 3.41 12.01 -13.57
CA GLN A 37 4.34 11.35 -14.49
C GLN A 37 5.79 11.77 -14.25
N LYS A 38 6.02 13.06 -13.99
CA LYS A 38 7.35 13.56 -13.58
C LYS A 38 7.77 12.97 -12.23
N GLY A 39 6.84 12.86 -11.29
CA GLY A 39 7.07 12.26 -9.97
C GLY A 39 7.53 10.81 -10.05
N ILE A 40 6.92 10.02 -10.93
CA ILE A 40 7.33 8.61 -11.18
C ILE A 40 8.77 8.55 -11.69
N HIS A 41 9.11 9.34 -12.72
CA HIS A 41 10.47 9.35 -13.27
C HIS A 41 11.55 9.71 -12.22
N LEU A 42 11.26 10.70 -11.36
CA LEU A 42 12.18 11.07 -10.26
C LEU A 42 12.26 9.99 -9.19
N ALA A 43 11.14 9.33 -8.88
CA ALA A 43 11.11 8.22 -7.92
C ALA A 43 11.94 7.02 -8.39
N GLU A 44 11.89 6.71 -9.68
CA GLU A 44 12.71 5.68 -10.33
C GLU A 44 14.19 6.08 -10.36
N SER A 45 14.49 7.36 -10.54
CA SER A 45 15.85 7.91 -10.51
C SER A 45 16.44 8.02 -9.09
N GLY A 46 15.63 7.79 -8.05
CA GLY A 46 16.03 7.88 -6.65
C GLY A 46 15.95 9.29 -6.04
N GLU A 47 15.46 10.27 -6.78
CA GLU A 47 15.32 11.67 -6.36
C GLU A 47 14.05 11.86 -5.51
N LEU A 48 14.06 11.27 -4.31
CA LEU A 48 12.87 11.13 -3.46
C LEU A 48 12.29 12.46 -2.95
N ASP A 49 13.12 13.46 -2.72
CA ASP A 49 12.66 14.78 -2.27
C ASP A 49 11.83 15.49 -3.34
N GLU A 50 12.29 15.44 -4.59
CA GLU A 50 11.62 16.07 -5.72
C GLU A 50 10.36 15.30 -6.10
N ALA A 51 10.43 13.97 -6.11
CA ALA A 51 9.26 13.10 -6.28
C ALA A 51 8.18 13.41 -5.22
N HIS A 52 8.57 13.53 -3.94
CA HIS A 52 7.66 13.88 -2.85
C HIS A 52 6.96 15.22 -3.10
N VAL A 53 7.68 16.25 -3.57
CA VAL A 53 7.10 17.55 -3.92
C VAL A 53 6.08 17.41 -5.05
N LEU A 54 6.41 16.68 -6.11
CA LEU A 54 5.53 16.51 -7.27
C LEU A 54 4.26 15.71 -6.93
N PHE A 55 4.36 14.62 -6.19
CA PHE A 55 3.18 13.87 -5.74
C PHE A 55 2.32 14.69 -4.76
N SER A 56 2.95 15.50 -3.89
CA SER A 56 2.22 16.44 -3.03
C SER A 56 1.47 17.51 -3.84
N GLN A 57 2.04 18.00 -4.94
CA GLN A 57 1.36 18.91 -5.86
C GLN A 57 0.21 18.19 -6.60
N ALA A 58 0.44 16.98 -7.10
CA ALA A 58 -0.59 16.18 -7.75
C ALA A 58 -1.78 15.94 -6.81
N LYS A 59 -1.52 15.62 -5.52
CA LYS A 59 -2.54 15.47 -4.48
C LYS A 59 -3.35 16.76 -4.25
N LYS A 60 -2.74 17.94 -4.37
CA LYS A 60 -3.48 19.23 -4.26
C LYS A 60 -4.48 19.41 -5.41
N TRP A 61 -4.13 18.96 -6.61
CA TRP A 61 -5.01 19.03 -7.78
C TRP A 61 -6.11 17.95 -7.74
N GLN A 62 -5.77 16.75 -7.29
CA GLN A 62 -6.70 15.63 -7.16
C GLN A 62 -6.60 14.96 -5.77
N PRO A 63 -7.23 15.54 -4.74
CA PRO A 63 -7.08 15.08 -3.35
C PRO A 63 -7.75 13.73 -3.06
N ARG A 64 -8.62 13.26 -3.97
CA ARG A 64 -9.36 11.99 -3.89
C ARG A 64 -8.81 10.92 -4.83
N ASP A 65 -7.71 11.18 -5.52
CA ASP A 65 -7.06 10.19 -6.36
C ASP A 65 -6.23 9.26 -5.48
N TRP A 66 -6.61 7.98 -5.44
CA TRP A 66 -5.96 6.99 -4.59
C TRP A 66 -4.59 6.59 -5.14
N GLU A 67 -4.38 6.60 -6.46
CA GLU A 67 -3.09 6.23 -7.08
C GLU A 67 -2.01 7.23 -6.70
N ILE A 68 -2.34 8.52 -6.70
CA ILE A 68 -1.44 9.59 -6.27
C ILE A 68 -1.02 9.40 -4.81
N ARG A 69 -1.97 9.00 -3.95
CA ARG A 69 -1.70 8.80 -2.52
C ARG A 69 -0.91 7.54 -2.24
N ASP A 70 -1.18 6.47 -2.98
CA ASP A 70 -0.40 5.24 -2.93
C ASP A 70 1.07 5.52 -3.26
N GLN A 71 1.33 6.21 -4.38
CA GLN A 71 2.68 6.63 -4.76
C GLN A 71 3.32 7.56 -3.73
N LEU A 72 2.56 8.54 -3.21
CA LEU A 72 3.05 9.42 -2.15
C LEU A 72 3.43 8.63 -0.89
N GLY A 73 2.62 7.66 -0.48
CA GLY A 73 2.88 6.76 0.63
C GLY A 73 4.17 5.96 0.43
N MET A 74 4.38 5.39 -0.76
CA MET A 74 5.61 4.67 -1.10
C MET A 74 6.85 5.57 -1.02
N ILE A 75 6.76 6.82 -1.50
CA ILE A 75 7.86 7.79 -1.40
C ILE A 75 8.14 8.14 0.06
N LEU A 76 7.12 8.42 0.85
CA LEU A 76 7.27 8.71 2.28
C LEU A 76 7.93 7.53 3.02
N MET A 77 7.50 6.30 2.74
CA MET A 77 8.11 5.09 3.31
C MET A 77 9.59 4.97 2.95
N ARG A 78 9.96 5.18 1.68
CA ARG A 78 11.38 5.16 1.23
C ARG A 78 12.23 6.26 1.89
N LYS A 79 11.60 7.35 2.33
CA LYS A 79 12.24 8.45 3.07
C LYS A 79 12.31 8.22 4.58
N GLY A 80 11.76 7.11 5.09
CA GLY A 80 11.67 6.82 6.52
C GLY A 80 10.56 7.57 7.26
N LEU A 81 9.63 8.18 6.52
CA LEU A 81 8.51 8.95 7.05
C LEU A 81 7.28 8.05 7.23
N TYR A 82 7.40 7.07 8.12
CA TYR A 82 6.48 5.94 8.22
C TYR A 82 5.07 6.33 8.69
N GLU A 83 4.93 7.28 9.61
CA GLU A 83 3.61 7.73 10.08
C GLU A 83 2.83 8.47 8.98
N GLU A 84 3.50 9.36 8.24
CA GLU A 84 2.87 10.04 7.11
C GLU A 84 2.55 9.06 5.98
N ALA A 85 3.42 8.07 5.73
CA ALA A 85 3.15 7.01 4.77
C ALA A 85 1.89 6.21 5.14
N ARG A 86 1.78 5.77 6.41
CA ARG A 86 0.58 5.09 6.93
C ARG A 86 -0.68 5.92 6.75
N ALA A 87 -0.62 7.23 6.97
CA ALA A 87 -1.77 8.12 6.78
C ALA A 87 -2.24 8.16 5.31
N GLU A 88 -1.31 8.16 4.36
CA GLU A 88 -1.66 8.10 2.92
C GLU A 88 -2.24 6.74 2.54
N PHE A 89 -1.65 5.63 2.98
CA PHE A 89 -2.19 4.28 2.72
C PHE A 89 -3.55 4.06 3.40
N ALA A 90 -3.75 4.57 4.62
CA ALA A 90 -5.04 4.52 5.29
C ALA A 90 -6.12 5.28 4.49
N TYR A 91 -5.77 6.39 3.84
CA TYR A 91 -6.70 7.08 2.94
C TYR A 91 -6.97 6.28 1.67
N VAL A 92 -5.97 5.61 1.10
CA VAL A 92 -6.17 4.68 -0.03
C VAL A 92 -7.21 3.63 0.34
N LEU A 93 -7.12 3.03 1.53
CA LEU A 93 -8.06 2.05 2.03
C LEU A 93 -9.48 2.60 2.28
N GLN A 94 -9.64 3.91 2.51
CA GLN A 94 -10.97 4.54 2.56
C GLN A 94 -11.66 4.57 1.19
N ILE A 95 -10.89 4.63 0.11
CA ILE A 95 -11.40 4.64 -1.27
C ILE A 95 -11.49 3.22 -1.83
N LYS A 96 -10.48 2.39 -1.56
CA LYS A 96 -10.36 1.01 -2.01
C LYS A 96 -10.13 0.09 -0.80
N PRO A 97 -11.22 -0.32 -0.11
CA PRO A 97 -11.12 -1.19 1.06
C PRO A 97 -10.51 -2.57 0.75
N ASP A 98 -10.54 -2.99 -0.51
CA ASP A 98 -10.04 -4.26 -1.03
C ASP A 98 -8.62 -4.18 -1.61
N TYR A 99 -7.85 -3.14 -1.27
CA TYR A 99 -6.48 -2.97 -1.76
C TYR A 99 -5.45 -3.57 -0.80
N ALA A 100 -5.15 -4.87 -0.99
CA ALA A 100 -4.22 -5.63 -0.15
C ALA A 100 -2.82 -5.01 -0.05
N GLU A 101 -2.31 -4.39 -1.12
CA GLU A 101 -0.99 -3.75 -1.13
C GLU A 101 -0.87 -2.62 -0.09
N ALA A 102 -1.91 -1.81 0.10
CA ALA A 102 -1.88 -0.76 1.12
C ALA A 102 -1.78 -1.34 2.54
N HIS A 103 -2.41 -2.50 2.79
CA HIS A 103 -2.24 -3.21 4.06
C HIS A 103 -0.80 -3.71 4.24
N LYS A 104 -0.17 -4.26 3.19
CA LYS A 104 1.25 -4.64 3.22
C LYS A 104 2.16 -3.45 3.48
N TYR A 105 1.97 -2.31 2.80
CA TYR A 105 2.80 -1.13 3.03
C TYR A 105 2.64 -0.55 4.45
N ILE A 106 1.43 -0.58 5.02
CA ILE A 106 1.22 -0.23 6.43
C ILE A 106 2.00 -1.20 7.34
N GLY A 107 1.97 -2.50 7.04
CA GLY A 107 2.75 -3.51 7.77
C GLY A 107 4.25 -3.25 7.70
N PHE A 108 4.79 -2.93 6.52
CA PHE A 108 6.19 -2.55 6.36
C PHE A 108 6.57 -1.29 7.14
N CYS A 109 5.70 -0.27 7.16
CA CYS A 109 5.90 0.91 7.99
C CYS A 109 6.05 0.54 9.47
N TYR A 110 5.20 -0.35 9.99
CA TYR A 110 5.32 -0.86 11.37
C TYR A 110 6.57 -1.71 11.59
N VAL A 111 6.99 -2.54 10.63
CA VAL A 111 8.25 -3.31 10.69
C VAL A 111 9.44 -2.38 10.85
N HIS A 112 9.52 -1.31 10.07
CA HIS A 112 10.63 -0.36 10.16
C HIS A 112 10.69 0.38 11.50
N GLU A 113 9.55 0.59 12.14
CA GLU A 113 9.46 1.14 13.49
C GLU A 113 9.60 0.08 14.59
N GLN A 114 9.81 -1.20 14.25
CA GLN A 114 9.85 -2.34 15.17
C GLN A 114 8.55 -2.55 15.97
N ASN A 115 7.43 -2.07 15.44
CA ASN A 115 6.08 -2.26 15.96
C ASN A 115 5.50 -3.58 15.42
N TRP A 116 6.12 -4.69 15.82
CA TRP A 116 5.88 -6.01 15.23
C TRP A 116 4.43 -6.50 15.31
N GLU A 117 3.73 -6.22 16.41
CA GLU A 117 2.34 -6.65 16.60
C GLU A 117 1.38 -5.97 15.62
N GLN A 118 1.56 -4.66 15.43
CA GLN A 118 0.79 -3.89 14.46
C GLN A 118 1.16 -4.28 13.03
N ALA A 119 2.43 -4.63 12.76
CA ALA A 119 2.85 -5.16 11.47
C ALA A 119 2.14 -6.47 11.12
N ILE A 120 2.12 -7.43 12.06
CA ILE A 120 1.41 -8.71 11.91
C ILE A 120 -0.08 -8.44 11.60
N GLY A 121 -0.75 -7.59 12.40
CA GLY A 121 -2.15 -7.27 12.17
C GLY A 121 -2.43 -6.63 10.82
N ALA A 122 -1.51 -5.82 10.30
CA ALA A 122 -1.64 -5.23 8.96
C ALA A 122 -1.44 -6.28 7.85
N PHE A 123 -0.45 -7.17 7.96
CA PHE A 123 -0.25 -8.25 7.00
C PHE A 123 -1.39 -9.29 7.02
N GLN A 124 -1.96 -9.58 8.19
CA GLN A 124 -3.14 -10.43 8.31
C GLN A 124 -4.34 -9.83 7.57
N LYS A 125 -4.57 -8.51 7.66
CA LYS A 125 -5.60 -7.84 6.85
C LYS A 125 -5.33 -7.97 5.34
N ALA A 126 -4.06 -7.94 4.91
CA ALA A 126 -3.73 -8.21 3.51
C ALA A 126 -4.14 -9.64 3.10
N CYS A 127 -3.92 -10.63 3.98
CA CYS A 127 -4.39 -12.01 3.77
C CYS A 127 -5.93 -12.10 3.76
N GLU A 128 -6.63 -11.36 4.62
CA GLU A 128 -8.10 -11.33 4.64
C GLU A 128 -8.67 -10.78 3.33
N VAL A 129 -8.03 -9.75 2.76
CA VAL A 129 -8.43 -9.16 1.47
C VAL A 129 -8.10 -10.10 0.30
N ASN A 130 -6.91 -10.72 0.29
CA ASN A 130 -6.52 -11.71 -0.70
C ASN A 130 -5.92 -12.98 -0.04
N PRO A 131 -6.76 -13.99 0.26
CA PRO A 131 -6.32 -15.23 0.92
C PRO A 131 -5.38 -16.10 0.09
N SER A 132 -5.20 -15.79 -1.21
CA SER A 132 -4.30 -16.53 -2.10
C SER A 132 -2.95 -15.86 -2.32
N ASP A 133 -2.73 -14.68 -1.71
CA ASP A 133 -1.45 -13.97 -1.82
C ASP A 133 -0.39 -14.62 -0.93
N LEU A 134 0.43 -15.50 -1.52
CA LEU A 134 1.56 -16.16 -0.85
C LEU A 134 2.46 -15.16 -0.12
N MET A 135 2.71 -13.99 -0.72
CA MET A 135 3.56 -12.96 -0.11
C MET A 135 2.96 -12.41 1.18
N SER A 136 1.65 -12.20 1.24
CA SER A 136 0.98 -11.73 2.46
C SER A 136 1.10 -12.75 3.58
N HIS A 137 0.91 -14.05 3.28
CA HIS A 137 1.12 -15.11 4.26
C HIS A 137 2.57 -15.18 4.73
N GLU A 138 3.53 -15.03 3.82
CA GLU A 138 4.96 -15.06 4.12
C GLU A 138 5.34 -13.90 5.05
N LEU A 139 4.80 -12.71 4.81
CA LEU A 139 5.05 -11.53 5.65
C LEU A 139 4.50 -11.73 7.08
N VAL A 140 3.34 -12.35 7.25
CA VAL A 140 2.84 -12.72 8.58
C VAL A 140 3.77 -13.74 9.23
N ALA A 141 4.10 -14.81 8.52
CA ALA A 141 4.87 -15.92 9.09
C ALA A 141 6.27 -15.48 9.56
N VAL A 142 7.01 -14.77 8.70
CA VAL A 142 8.35 -14.26 9.01
C VAL A 142 8.30 -13.24 10.16
N THR A 143 7.30 -12.35 10.17
CA THR A 143 7.16 -11.37 11.25
C THR A 143 6.77 -12.04 12.57
N ALA A 144 5.93 -13.08 12.53
CA ALA A 144 5.56 -13.88 13.69
C ALA A 144 6.75 -14.67 14.27
N GLU A 145 7.58 -15.28 13.43
CA GLU A 145 8.85 -15.91 13.84
C GLU A 145 9.74 -14.91 14.60
N LYS A 146 9.86 -13.69 14.07
CA LYS A 146 10.72 -12.64 14.66
C LYS A 146 10.35 -12.32 16.11
N VAL A 147 9.08 -12.45 16.47
CA VAL A 147 8.58 -12.20 17.83
C VAL A 147 8.27 -13.48 18.63
N GLY A 148 8.66 -14.64 18.13
CA GLY A 148 8.48 -15.93 18.83
C GLY A 148 7.04 -16.45 18.83
N LYS A 149 6.18 -15.96 17.93
CA LYS A 149 4.80 -16.46 17.76
C LYS A 149 4.80 -17.69 16.83
N THR A 150 5.46 -18.76 17.27
CA THR A 150 5.67 -19.99 16.49
C THR A 150 4.38 -20.59 15.94
N GLY A 151 3.31 -20.64 16.75
CA GLY A 151 2.01 -21.18 16.30
C GLY A 151 1.44 -20.40 15.11
N LEU A 152 1.42 -19.05 15.21
CA LEU A 152 0.94 -18.20 14.12
C LEU A 152 1.83 -18.31 12.88
N ALA A 153 3.15 -18.41 13.05
CA ALA A 153 4.07 -18.61 11.95
C ALA A 153 3.79 -19.93 11.21
N LEU A 154 3.64 -21.02 11.96
CA LEU A 154 3.29 -22.34 11.41
C LEU A 154 1.98 -22.31 10.64
N ASP A 155 0.93 -21.69 11.20
CA ASP A 155 -0.37 -21.58 10.51
C ASP A 155 -0.23 -20.90 9.14
N HIS A 156 0.57 -19.84 9.03
CA HIS A 156 0.78 -19.13 7.78
C HIS A 156 1.74 -19.85 6.82
N TRP A 157 2.73 -20.59 7.31
CA TRP A 157 3.53 -21.49 6.47
C TRP A 157 2.70 -22.64 5.90
N ASP A 158 1.83 -23.25 6.72
CA ASP A 158 0.91 -24.29 6.28
C ASP A 158 -0.09 -23.79 5.24
N ASN A 159 -0.57 -22.54 5.37
CA ASN A 159 -1.37 -21.91 4.33
C ASN A 159 -0.60 -21.73 3.01
N ILE A 160 0.68 -21.36 3.06
CA ILE A 160 1.52 -21.31 1.85
C ILE A 160 1.64 -22.70 1.22
N LEU A 161 1.92 -23.73 2.02
CA LEU A 161 2.02 -25.11 1.52
C LEU A 161 0.69 -25.67 1.00
N ALA A 162 -0.44 -25.20 1.51
CA ALA A 162 -1.76 -25.57 0.97
C ALA A 162 -2.01 -24.96 -0.42
N LEU A 163 -1.46 -23.77 -0.70
CA LEU A 163 -1.58 -23.07 -1.97
C LEU A 163 -0.49 -23.49 -2.98
N ASP A 164 0.72 -23.75 -2.48
CA ASP A 164 1.91 -24.14 -3.22
C ASP A 164 2.69 -25.22 -2.43
N PRO A 165 2.34 -26.51 -2.61
CA PRO A 165 2.95 -27.61 -1.85
C PRO A 165 4.46 -27.78 -2.03
N ASP A 166 5.01 -27.27 -3.14
CA ASP A 166 6.42 -27.38 -3.50
C ASP A 166 7.22 -26.13 -3.08
N ASN A 167 6.62 -25.23 -2.28
CA ASN A 167 7.29 -24.03 -1.82
C ASN A 167 8.46 -24.37 -0.87
N GLU A 168 9.68 -24.38 -1.40
CA GLU A 168 10.90 -24.78 -0.68
C GLU A 168 11.07 -24.04 0.65
N LYS A 169 10.84 -22.73 0.64
CA LYS A 169 10.98 -21.88 1.84
C LYS A 169 9.98 -22.27 2.92
N ALA A 170 8.71 -22.47 2.56
CA ALA A 170 7.70 -22.84 3.53
C ALA A 170 7.91 -24.26 4.08
N LEU A 171 8.40 -25.20 3.27
CA LEU A 171 8.77 -26.55 3.70
C LEU A 171 9.90 -26.50 4.75
N GLU A 172 10.99 -25.81 4.44
CA GLU A 172 12.14 -25.64 5.35
C GLU A 172 11.71 -25.00 6.67
N ARG A 173 10.99 -23.87 6.58
CA ARG A 173 10.54 -23.12 7.77
C ARG A 173 9.56 -23.90 8.61
N SER A 174 8.60 -24.59 8.00
CA SER A 174 7.65 -25.43 8.73
C SER A 174 8.32 -26.62 9.42
N ALA A 175 9.31 -27.25 8.78
CA ALA A 175 10.05 -28.36 9.39
C ALA A 175 10.84 -27.87 10.62
N LEU A 176 11.61 -26.78 10.46
CA LEU A 176 12.40 -26.19 11.54
C LEU A 176 11.54 -25.77 12.74
N LEU A 177 10.37 -25.18 12.50
CA LEU A 177 9.48 -24.73 13.57
C LEU A 177 8.75 -25.88 14.28
N ARG A 178 8.61 -27.06 13.64
CA ARG A 178 8.01 -28.26 14.24
C ARG A 178 9.03 -29.11 14.99
N ASP A 179 10.27 -29.14 14.52
CA ASP A 179 11.39 -29.87 15.13
C ASP A 179 12.64 -28.98 15.16
N PRO A 180 12.78 -28.11 16.18
CA PRO A 180 13.90 -27.17 16.28
C PRO A 180 15.27 -27.85 16.40
N ASP A 181 15.31 -29.13 16.78
CA ASP A 181 16.53 -29.90 16.99
C ASP A 181 16.98 -30.65 15.72
N HIS A 182 16.18 -30.65 14.65
CA HIS A 182 16.41 -31.44 13.43
C HIS A 182 17.74 -31.12 12.72
N ASP A 183 18.12 -29.84 12.63
CA ASP A 183 19.33 -29.40 11.92
C ASP A 183 20.63 -29.62 12.69
N SER A 184 20.55 -29.84 14.01
CA SER A 184 21.75 -30.11 14.83
C SER A 184 22.38 -31.47 14.51
N HIS A 185 21.60 -32.42 13.97
CA HIS A 185 22.06 -33.78 13.68
C HIS A 185 22.55 -33.97 12.24
N ALA A 186 22.23 -33.06 11.32
CA ALA A 186 22.67 -33.15 9.92
C ALA A 186 24.16 -32.76 9.74
N HIS A 187 24.72 -31.99 10.66
CA HIS A 187 26.14 -31.60 10.64
C HIS A 187 27.07 -32.53 11.42
N GLU A 188 26.56 -33.39 12.32
CA GLU A 188 27.40 -34.33 13.09
C GLU A 188 27.70 -35.66 12.37
N LEU A 189 27.05 -35.94 11.24
CA LEU A 189 27.29 -37.19 10.48
C LEU A 189 28.38 -37.08 9.40
N HIS A 190 29.15 -35.99 9.38
CA HIS A 190 30.21 -35.74 8.40
C HIS A 190 31.62 -35.46 8.98
N GLU A 191 31.87 -35.74 10.26
CA GLU A 191 33.23 -35.85 10.83
C GLU A 191 33.53 -37.26 11.33
#